data_AF-A0A963QBG1-F1
#
_entry.id   AF-A0A963QBG1-F1
#
_cell.length_a   1.000
_cell.length_b   1.000
_cell.length_c   1.000
_cell.angle_alpha   90.00
_cell.angle_beta   90.00
_cell.angle_gamma   90.00
#
_symmetry.space_group_name_H-M   'P 1'
#
loop_
_entity.id
_entity.type
_entity.pdbx_description
1 polymer ?
#
loop_
_entity_poly.entity_id
_entity_poly.type
_entity_poly.pdbx_seq_one_letter_code
_entity_poly.pdbx_strand_id
1 'polypeptide(L)' 'QIIIDECTAQHVNLLETLIGKLSRRLMQIPGVQGVRVKIAKLEIFDDCEVAIRVESGQW' A
#
# COMPACT_ATOMS: atom_id res chain seq x y z
N GLN A 1 10.24 -9.17 2.81
CA GLN A 1 10.63 -7.76 2.97
C GLN A 1 9.91 -6.77 2.01
N ILE A 2 9.12 -7.23 1.00
CA ILE A 2 8.47 -6.37 -0.03
C ILE A 2 7.82 -5.08 0.52
N ILE A 3 7.03 -5.17 1.60
CA ILE A 3 6.34 -4.00 2.17
C ILE A 3 7.35 -2.97 2.67
N ILE A 4 8.32 -3.40 3.49
CA ILE A 4 9.34 -2.51 4.06
C ILE A 4 10.18 -1.92 2.94
N ASP A 5 10.67 -2.74 2.01
CA ASP A 5 11.51 -2.29 0.90
C ASP A 5 10.80 -1.22 0.07
N GLU A 6 9.52 -1.41 -0.26
CA GLU A 6 8.75 -0.44 -1.06
C GLU A 6 8.47 0.85 -0.28
N CYS A 7 8.12 0.74 1.01
CA CYS A 7 7.84 1.88 1.87
C CYS A 7 9.08 2.73 2.21
N THR A 8 10.29 2.16 2.10
CA THR A 8 11.55 2.86 2.41
C THR A 8 12.44 3.13 1.18
N ALA A 9 12.06 2.69 -0.02
CA ALA A 9 12.92 2.78 -1.21
C ALA A 9 13.27 4.23 -1.62
N GLN A 10 12.29 5.13 -1.60
CA GLN A 10 12.46 6.54 -1.95
C GLN A 10 11.27 7.35 -1.45
N HIS A 11 11.42 8.67 -1.39
CA HIS A 11 10.30 9.55 -1.10
C HIS A 11 9.19 9.36 -2.14
N VAL A 12 7.95 9.20 -1.68
CA VAL A 12 6.76 9.08 -2.53
C VAL A 12 5.85 10.27 -2.26
N ASN A 13 5.44 10.96 -3.33
CA ASN A 13 4.66 12.19 -3.22
C ASN A 13 3.20 11.95 -2.80
N LEU A 14 2.61 10.84 -3.23
CA LEU A 14 1.20 10.50 -3.02
C LEU A 14 1.07 9.08 -2.47
N LEU A 15 0.24 8.88 -1.44
CA LEU A 15 -0.01 7.55 -0.88
C LEU A 15 -0.60 6.61 -1.94
N GLU A 16 -1.36 7.13 -2.89
CA GLU A 16 -1.94 6.46 -4.05
C GLU A 16 -0.86 5.78 -4.92
N THR A 17 0.29 6.44 -5.07
CA THR A 17 1.41 5.87 -5.81
C THR A 17 2.01 4.69 -5.04
N LEU A 18 2.21 4.85 -3.73
CA LEU A 18 2.77 3.80 -2.86
C LEU A 18 1.85 2.58 -2.78
N ILE A 19 0.56 2.77 -2.52
CA ILE A 19 -0.40 1.67 -2.41
C ILE A 19 -0.55 0.91 -3.73
N GLY A 20 -0.49 1.62 -4.87
CA GLY A 20 -0.55 1.02 -6.20
C GLY A 20 0.67 0.16 -6.51
N LYS A 21 1.88 0.65 -6.19
CA LYS A 21 3.12 -0.13 -6.34
C LYS A 21 3.13 -1.36 -5.44
N LEU A 22 2.72 -1.19 -4.18
CA LEU A 22 2.69 -2.29 -3.22
C LEU A 22 1.67 -3.36 -3.62
N SER A 23 0.45 -2.98 -3.99
CA SER A 23 -0.57 -3.91 -4.51
C SER A 23 -0.04 -4.71 -5.70
N ARG A 24 0.55 -4.02 -6.69
CA ARG A 24 1.13 -4.68 -7.87
C ARG A 24 2.22 -5.68 -7.51
N ARG A 25 3.15 -5.32 -6.62
CA ARG A 25 4.26 -6.21 -6.23
C ARG A 25 3.77 -7.41 -5.42
N LEU A 26 2.76 -7.23 -4.57
CA LEU A 26 2.16 -8.34 -3.81
C LEU A 26 1.41 -9.32 -4.73
N MET A 27 0.72 -8.82 -5.76
CA MET A 27 0.07 -9.66 -6.78
C MET A 27 1.06 -10.50 -7.61
N GLN A 28 2.35 -10.16 -7.63
CA GLN A 28 3.39 -10.93 -8.33
C GLN A 28 3.93 -12.10 -7.51
N ILE A 29 3.51 -12.27 -6.26
CA ILE A 29 3.92 -13.40 -5.42
C ILE A 29 3.21 -14.66 -5.92
N PRO A 30 3.94 -15.76 -6.20
CA PRO A 30 3.33 -17.02 -6.61
C PRO A 30 2.23 -17.49 -5.64
N GLY A 31 1.06 -17.84 -6.18
CA GLY A 31 -0.08 -18.32 -5.41
C GLY A 31 -0.98 -17.22 -4.81
N VAL A 32 -0.65 -15.95 -4.97
CA VAL A 32 -1.54 -14.85 -4.55
C VAL A 32 -2.64 -14.64 -5.58
N GLN A 33 -3.89 -14.79 -5.14
CA GLN A 33 -5.09 -14.63 -5.99
C GLN A 33 -5.68 -13.22 -5.90
N GLY A 34 -5.48 -12.54 -4.77
CA GLY A 34 -5.93 -11.17 -4.54
C GLY A 34 -5.22 -10.54 -3.36
N VAL A 35 -5.11 -9.20 -3.37
CA VAL A 35 -4.48 -8.41 -2.29
C VAL A 35 -5.32 -7.19 -1.92
N ARG A 36 -5.47 -6.97 -0.61
CA ARG A 36 -6.17 -5.83 -0.03
C ARG A 36 -5.17 -5.11 0.84
N VAL A 37 -4.86 -3.88 0.45
CA VAL A 37 -3.84 -3.07 1.11
C VAL A 37 -4.54 -1.87 1.70
N LYS A 38 -4.21 -1.51 2.95
CA LYS A 38 -4.59 -0.25 3.60
C LYS A 38 -3.31 0.44 4.03
N ILE A 39 -3.13 1.71 3.67
CA ILE A 39 -2.03 2.54 4.17
C ILE A 39 -2.65 3.68 4.95
N ALA A 40 -2.23 3.82 6.22
CA ALA A 40 -2.60 4.92 7.09
C ALA A 40 -1.40 5.83 7.31
N LYS A 41 -1.63 7.14 7.36
CA LYS A 41 -0.64 8.12 7.79
C LYS A 41 -1.17 8.77 9.07
N LEU A 42 -0.54 8.39 10.18
CA LEU A 42 -1.05 8.64 11.53
C LEU A 42 -0.91 10.10 11.99
N GLU A 43 0.00 10.86 11.37
CA GLU A 43 0.32 12.25 11.75
C GLU A 43 0.04 13.22 10.59
N ILE A 44 -1.08 13.05 9.86
CA ILE A 44 -1.53 14.10 8.91
C ILE A 44 -2.33 15.17 9.64
N PHE A 45 -3.22 14.76 10.55
CA PHE A 45 -4.10 15.64 11.31
C PHE A 45 -4.13 15.21 12.77
N ASP A 46 -4.28 16.18 13.66
CA ASP A 46 -4.25 15.95 15.10
C ASP A 46 -5.52 15.24 15.62
N ASP A 47 -6.59 15.18 14.81
CA ASP A 47 -7.91 14.71 15.20
C ASP A 47 -8.43 13.50 14.38
N CYS A 48 -7.70 13.03 13.36
CA CYS A 48 -8.16 11.92 12.54
C CYS A 48 -7.06 11.09 11.88
N GLU A 49 -7.34 9.78 11.73
CA GLU A 49 -6.54 8.87 10.89
C GLU A 49 -6.91 9.10 9.42
N VAL A 50 -5.91 9.42 8.60
CA VAL A 50 -6.07 9.41 7.14
C VAL A 50 -5.53 8.10 6.60
N ALA A 51 -6.40 7.35 5.91
CA ALA A 51 -6.02 6.10 5.28
C ALA A 51 -6.64 5.92 3.89
N ILE A 52 -5.90 5.23 3.03
CA ILE A 52 -6.37 4.81 1.71
C ILE A 52 -6.33 3.29 1.60
N ARG A 53 -7.20 2.73 0.76
CA ARG A 53 -7.31 1.29 0.53
C ARG A 53 -7.43 0.98 -0.95
N VAL A 54 -6.82 -0.14 -1.35
CA VAL A 54 -6.97 -0.72 -2.69
C VAL A 54 -7.19 -2.22 -2.57
N GLU A 55 -7.95 -2.74 -3.52
CA GLU A 55 -8.15 -4.18 -3.74
C GLU A 55 -7.73 -4.53 -5.17
N SER A 56 -7.12 -5.70 -5.34
CA SER A 56 -6.72 -6.21 -6.65
C SER A 56 -6.84 -7.73 -6.65
N GLY A 57 -7.12 -8.32 -7.83
CA GLY A 57 -7.32 -9.77 -7.98
C GLY A 57 -8.72 -10.25 -7.60
N GLN A 58 -8.84 -11.53 -7.26
CA GLN A 58 -10.09 -12.20 -6.91
C GLN A 58 -10.43 -11.98 -5.42
N TRP A 59 -11.71 -11.76 -5.12
CA TRP A 59 -12.27 -11.48 -3.79
C TRP A 59 -13.57 -12.25 -3.57
#